data_AF-A0A1B1IHI2-F1
#
_entry.id   AF-A0A1B1IHI2-F1
#
_cell.length_a   1.000
_cell.length_b   1.000
_cell.length_c   1.000
_cell.angle_alpha   90.00
_cell.angle_beta   90.00
_cell.angle_gamma   90.00
#
_symmetry.space_group_name_H-M   'P 1'
#
loop_
_entity.id
_entity.type
_entity.pdbx_description
1 polymer ?
#
loop_
_entity_poly.entity_id
_entity_poly.type
_entity_poly.pdbx_seq_one_letter_code
_entity_poly.pdbx_strand_id
1 'polypeptide(L)'
;MTSKGGVDLTDRKNRPKSDYWKIRLYDYRTEDLADKEVDLNKVVEDYDASFFPIDFRIFTYRNNPKNVINIEVKDKQGTMKTFVLNIDSGKVEGEYQKRSDIYEAGPYFYYTTLDQYAKDKGYLVDHLISISSDFKEEGKVIDTNINLFEEYPEIEKKITEEGWILNPQEEYVTPEEWFDKVLYWMAPKGEDKLTIYGIDTKGQVSDTPLTTYAEYQAWVQKQRSEGNINETN
;
A
#
# COMPACT_ATOMS: atom_id res chain seq x y z
N MET A 1 20.68 -15.81 -11.96
CA MET A 1 21.43 -16.73 -11.07
C MET A 1 20.98 -16.44 -9.65
N THR A 2 20.25 -17.36 -9.02
CA THR A 2 19.73 -17.20 -7.63
C THR A 2 20.57 -17.97 -6.61
N SER A 3 21.60 -18.69 -7.03
CA SER A 3 22.52 -19.41 -6.14
C SER A 3 23.99 -19.15 -6.49
N LYS A 4 24.85 -19.11 -5.47
CA LYS A 4 26.30 -19.02 -5.61
C LYS A 4 26.96 -19.97 -4.63
N GLY A 5 27.81 -20.88 -5.12
CA GLY A 5 28.48 -21.88 -4.27
C GLY A 5 27.52 -22.84 -3.55
N GLY A 6 26.35 -23.13 -4.13
CA GLY A 6 25.33 -24.00 -3.53
C GLY A 6 24.43 -23.31 -2.48
N VAL A 7 24.64 -22.02 -2.21
CA VAL A 7 23.81 -21.23 -1.30
C VAL A 7 22.72 -20.52 -2.11
N ASP A 8 21.47 -20.67 -1.69
CA ASP A 8 20.33 -19.93 -2.21
C ASP A 8 20.35 -18.48 -1.70
N LEU A 9 20.46 -17.53 -2.63
CA LEU A 9 20.56 -16.10 -2.38
C LEU A 9 19.20 -15.38 -2.42
N THR A 10 18.10 -16.12 -2.60
CA THR A 10 16.74 -15.55 -2.49
C THR A 10 16.41 -15.15 -1.05
N ASP A 11 16.95 -15.88 -0.06
CA ASP A 11 16.88 -15.49 1.34
C ASP A 11 17.85 -14.32 1.64
N ARG A 12 17.31 -13.24 2.22
CA ARG A 12 18.07 -12.04 2.65
C ARG A 12 19.24 -12.38 3.58
N LYS A 13 19.12 -13.42 4.41
CA LYS A 13 20.20 -13.87 5.30
C LYS A 13 21.42 -14.33 4.52
N ASN A 14 21.20 -14.96 3.37
CA ASN A 14 22.23 -15.58 2.54
C ASN A 14 22.84 -14.63 1.51
N ARG A 15 22.27 -13.43 1.32
CA ARG A 15 22.81 -12.42 0.39
C ARG A 15 24.26 -12.03 0.75
N PRO A 16 25.12 -11.74 -0.24
CA PRO A 16 26.50 -11.31 -0.04
C PRO A 16 26.63 -10.09 0.87
N LYS A 17 27.87 -9.78 1.25
CA LYS A 17 28.23 -8.69 2.17
C LYS A 17 27.76 -7.29 1.77
N SER A 18 27.28 -7.04 0.56
CA SER A 18 26.54 -5.84 0.14
C SER A 18 26.37 -5.90 -1.38
N ASP A 19 25.29 -5.32 -1.89
CA ASP A 19 25.26 -4.81 -3.27
C ASP A 19 25.72 -3.34 -3.26
N TYR A 20 26.33 -2.87 -4.35
CA TYR A 20 26.68 -1.46 -4.47
C TYR A 20 25.44 -0.68 -4.95
N TRP A 21 24.96 0.23 -4.11
CA TRP A 21 23.74 1.00 -4.34
C TRP A 21 24.05 2.48 -4.50
N LYS A 22 23.55 3.02 -5.62
CA LYS A 22 23.63 4.44 -5.94
C LYS A 22 22.25 4.94 -6.35
N ILE A 23 21.80 6.00 -5.72
CA ILE A 23 20.51 6.65 -6.00
C ILE A 23 20.79 7.99 -6.68
N ARG A 24 20.01 8.29 -7.72
CA ARG A 24 19.93 9.62 -8.34
C ARG A 24 18.55 10.19 -8.13
N LEU A 25 18.48 11.41 -7.66
CA LEU A 25 17.25 12.11 -7.33
C LEU A 25 17.11 13.31 -8.23
N TYR A 26 15.92 13.48 -8.80
CA TYR A 26 15.60 14.55 -9.75
C TYR A 26 14.52 15.45 -9.16
N ASP A 27 14.71 16.77 -9.27
CA ASP A 27 13.65 17.75 -8.98
C ASP A 27 12.92 18.11 -10.27
N TYR A 28 11.70 17.61 -10.44
CA TYR A 28 10.88 17.86 -11.62
C TYR A 28 10.19 19.23 -11.62
N ARG A 29 10.39 20.05 -10.58
CA ARG A 29 9.83 21.42 -10.50
C ARG A 29 10.72 22.45 -11.19
N THR A 30 11.95 22.09 -11.51
CA THR A 30 12.93 22.97 -12.15
C THR A 30 13.24 22.48 -13.56
N GLU A 31 13.45 23.41 -14.50
CA GLU A 31 13.85 23.07 -15.88
C GLU A 31 15.23 22.40 -15.92
N ASP A 32 16.10 22.74 -14.97
CA ASP A 32 17.35 22.03 -14.71
C ASP A 32 17.05 20.81 -13.84
N LEU A 33 17.29 19.61 -14.39
CA LEU A 33 17.30 18.37 -13.61
C LEU A 33 18.46 18.42 -12.61
N ALA A 34 18.24 18.96 -11.41
CA ALA A 34 19.21 18.84 -10.34
C ALA A 34 19.41 17.35 -10.02
N ASP A 35 20.57 16.79 -10.37
CA ASP A 35 20.94 15.40 -10.11
C ASP A 35 21.66 15.32 -8.76
N LYS A 36 20.95 14.89 -7.72
CA LYS A 36 21.58 14.55 -6.44
C LYS A 36 21.93 13.07 -6.44
N GLU A 37 23.22 12.78 -6.49
CA GLU A 37 23.75 11.42 -6.38
C GLU A 37 24.03 11.06 -4.91
N VAL A 38 23.50 9.93 -4.46
CA VAL A 38 23.71 9.39 -3.11
C VAL A 38 24.29 7.98 -3.21
N ASP A 39 25.46 7.77 -2.64
CA ASP A 39 26.08 6.46 -2.46
C ASP A 39 25.59 5.87 -1.13
N LEU A 40 24.69 4.88 -1.18
CA LEU A 40 24.11 4.33 0.05
C LEU A 40 25.14 3.55 0.86
N ASN A 41 26.11 2.91 0.21
CA ASN A 41 27.16 2.16 0.90
C ASN A 41 27.99 3.13 1.76
N LYS A 42 28.38 4.27 1.18
CA LYS A 42 29.09 5.31 1.92
C LYS A 42 28.25 5.93 3.04
N VAL A 43 26.98 6.23 2.76
CA VAL A 43 26.09 6.83 3.76
C VAL A 43 25.84 5.90 4.95
N VAL A 44 25.71 4.59 4.71
CA VAL A 44 25.61 3.58 5.78
C VAL A 44 26.92 3.46 6.54
N GLU A 45 28.06 3.40 5.85
CA GLU A 45 29.39 3.31 6.47
C GLU A 45 29.70 4.53 7.36
N ASP A 46 29.35 5.74 6.90
CA ASP A 46 29.56 6.99 7.63
C ASP A 46 28.70 7.06 8.92
N TYR A 47 27.56 6.35 8.97
CA TYR A 47 26.69 6.28 10.15
C TYR A 47 27.07 5.13 11.10
N ASP A 48 27.23 3.92 10.57
CA ASP A 48 27.68 2.75 11.31
C ASP A 48 28.39 1.74 10.38
N ALA A 49 29.72 1.79 10.38
CA ALA A 49 30.58 0.93 9.55
C ALA A 49 30.50 -0.58 9.86
N SER A 50 29.78 -0.98 10.91
CA SER A 50 29.52 -2.41 11.17
C SER A 50 28.43 -3.00 10.25
N PHE A 51 27.64 -2.13 9.63
CA PHE A 51 26.53 -2.49 8.75
C PHE A 51 26.83 -2.19 7.27
N PHE A 52 26.06 -2.82 6.40
CA PHE A 52 26.06 -2.59 4.96
C PHE A 52 24.64 -2.68 4.39
N PRO A 53 24.32 -1.94 3.30
CA PRO A 53 23.00 -1.97 2.69
C PRO A 53 22.72 -3.30 1.99
N ILE A 54 21.48 -3.78 2.12
CA ILE A 54 20.98 -5.00 1.45
C ILE A 54 19.68 -4.78 0.67
N ASP A 55 18.97 -3.67 0.93
CA ASP A 55 17.73 -3.26 0.26
C ASP A 55 17.43 -1.78 0.60
N PHE A 56 16.55 -1.14 -0.14
CA PHE A 56 16.00 0.16 0.24
C PHE A 56 14.55 0.32 -0.20
N ARG A 57 13.78 1.12 0.53
CA ARG A 57 12.37 1.42 0.21
C ARG A 57 12.11 2.91 0.37
N ILE A 58 11.33 3.45 -0.55
CA ILE A 58 10.75 4.79 -0.45
C ILE A 58 9.39 4.61 0.22
N PHE A 59 9.18 5.28 1.35
CA PHE A 59 7.90 5.24 2.06
C PHE A 59 7.18 6.58 1.90
N THR A 60 5.88 6.51 1.63
CA THR A 60 4.96 7.64 1.68
C THR A 60 4.46 7.83 3.13
N TYR A 61 4.36 9.08 3.57
CA TYR A 61 3.92 9.44 4.92
C TYR A 61 2.85 10.52 4.85
N ARG A 62 1.77 10.40 5.63
CA ARG A 62 0.59 11.29 5.55
C ARG A 62 0.84 12.72 6.01
N ASN A 63 1.44 12.88 7.19
CA ASN A 63 1.45 14.18 7.89
C ASN A 63 2.79 14.91 7.84
N ASN A 64 3.80 14.26 7.26
CA ASN A 64 5.12 14.84 7.08
C ASN A 64 5.83 14.08 5.95
N PRO A 65 5.82 14.62 4.70
CA PRO A 65 6.70 14.13 3.66
C PRO A 65 8.13 14.49 4.07
N LYS A 66 8.68 13.73 5.02
CA LYS A 66 10.11 13.64 5.12
C LYS A 66 10.52 12.95 3.83
N ASN A 67 11.25 13.66 2.97
CA ASN A 67 11.94 13.04 1.85
C ASN A 67 12.98 12.09 2.47
N VAL A 68 12.58 10.86 2.77
CA VAL A 68 13.44 9.86 3.39
C VAL A 68 13.40 8.57 2.62
N ILE A 69 14.54 7.88 2.66
CA ILE A 69 14.69 6.53 2.14
C ILE A 69 15.03 5.63 3.32
N ASN A 70 14.26 4.57 3.50
CA ASN A 70 14.57 3.53 4.48
C ASN A 70 15.54 2.55 3.85
N ILE A 71 16.74 2.44 4.43
CA ILE A 71 17.78 1.54 3.98
C ILE A 71 17.75 0.31 4.91
N GLU A 72 17.45 -0.86 4.35
CA GLU A 72 17.63 -2.10 5.10
C GLU A 72 19.13 -2.45 5.11
N VAL A 73 19.66 -2.65 6.30
CA VAL A 73 21.08 -2.92 6.51
C VAL A 73 21.30 -4.22 7.26
N LYS A 74 22.45 -4.85 7.03
CA LYS A 74 22.85 -6.10 7.68
C LYS A 74 24.29 -6.00 8.19
N ASP A 75 24.59 -6.61 9.32
CA ASP A 75 25.96 -6.77 9.82
C ASP A 75 26.57 -8.13 9.41
N LYS A 76 27.80 -8.41 9.83
CA LYS A 76 28.48 -9.69 9.54
C LYS A 76 27.90 -10.88 10.30
N GLN A 77 27.18 -10.62 11.39
CA GLN A 77 26.53 -11.61 12.25
C GLN A 77 25.11 -11.95 11.75
N GLY A 78 24.58 -11.18 10.81
CA GLY A 78 23.25 -11.34 10.24
C GLY A 78 22.18 -10.51 10.94
N THR A 79 22.54 -9.62 11.87
CA THR A 79 21.62 -8.64 12.47
C THR A 79 21.11 -7.71 11.38
N MET A 80 19.80 -7.52 11.31
CA MET A 80 19.18 -6.60 10.36
C MET A 80 18.59 -5.39 11.09
N LYS A 81 18.73 -4.22 10.48
CA LYS A 81 18.13 -2.97 10.93
C LYS A 81 17.58 -2.20 9.73
N THR A 82 16.83 -1.15 10.01
CA THR A 82 16.43 -0.17 9.01
C THR A 82 16.96 1.20 9.43
N PHE A 83 17.77 1.82 8.58
CA PHE A 83 18.29 3.18 8.77
C PHE A 83 17.46 4.16 7.94
N VAL A 84 17.28 5.39 8.45
CA VAL A 84 16.49 6.44 7.79
C VAL A 84 17.44 7.46 7.17
N LEU A 85 17.57 7.46 5.84
CA LEU A 85 18.31 8.47 5.08
C LEU A 85 17.42 9.68 4.84
N ASN A 86 17.81 10.85 5.33
CA ASN A 86 17.19 12.12 4.96
C ASN A 86 17.76 12.59 3.62
N ILE A 87 16.89 12.76 2.64
CA ILE A 87 17.24 13.09 1.27
C ILE A 87 17.76 14.51 1.15
N ASP A 88 17.26 15.47 1.91
CA ASP A 88 17.71 16.86 1.85
C ASP A 88 19.15 16.98 2.37
N SER A 89 19.45 16.36 3.51
CA SER A 89 20.78 16.36 4.13
C SER A 89 21.77 15.38 3.49
N GLY A 90 21.28 14.30 2.86
CA GLY A 90 22.10 13.20 2.36
C GLY A 90 22.72 12.33 3.46
N LYS A 91 22.19 12.35 4.68
CA LYS A 91 22.72 11.62 5.85
C LYS A 91 21.66 10.72 6.49
N VAL A 92 22.12 9.66 7.17
CA VAL A 92 21.27 8.86 8.05
C VAL A 92 20.96 9.64 9.32
N GLU A 93 19.67 9.78 9.66
CA GLU A 93 19.21 10.47 10.87
C GLU A 93 19.09 9.54 12.07
N GLY A 94 19.06 8.22 11.84
CA GLY A 94 18.92 7.23 12.89
C GLY A 94 18.39 5.89 12.41
N GLU A 95 18.15 5.00 13.37
CA GLU A 95 17.37 3.79 13.17
C GLU A 95 15.88 4.12 13.04
N TYR A 96 15.22 3.44 12.11
CA TYR A 96 13.80 3.57 11.88
C TYR A 96 13.00 3.24 13.14
N GLN A 97 12.16 4.19 13.52
CA GLN A 97 11.15 4.01 14.54
C GLN A 97 9.79 3.89 13.84
N LYS A 98 8.95 2.97 14.32
CA LYS A 98 7.58 2.85 13.82
C LYS A 98 6.90 4.20 14.04
N ARG A 99 6.57 4.84 12.93
CA ARG A 99 5.86 6.12 12.88
C ARG A 99 4.36 5.84 12.87
N SER A 100 3.58 6.60 13.64
CA SER A 100 2.12 6.46 13.63
C SER A 100 1.48 7.04 12.36
N ASP A 101 2.26 7.77 11.55
CA ASP A 101 1.84 8.41 10.30
C ASP A 101 2.51 7.79 9.06
N ILE A 102 3.09 6.59 9.20
CA ILE A 102 3.26 5.70 8.05
C ILE A 102 1.87 5.48 7.48
N TYR A 103 1.77 5.49 6.16
CA TYR A 103 0.51 5.20 5.51
C TYR A 103 -0.17 3.99 6.15
N GLU A 104 -1.28 4.25 6.84
CA GLU A 104 -2.23 3.20 7.17
C GLU A 104 -2.74 2.71 5.83
N ALA A 105 -2.25 1.53 5.48
CA ALA A 105 -2.89 0.55 4.62
C ALA A 105 -4.41 0.78 4.79
N GLY A 106 -5.06 1.37 3.77
CA GLY A 106 -6.42 1.91 3.86
C GLY A 106 -7.46 0.85 4.29
N PRO A 107 -8.75 1.16 4.39
CA PRO A 107 -9.74 0.11 4.64
C PRO A 107 -9.58 -1.02 3.62
N TYR A 108 -9.31 -2.23 4.13
CA TYR A 108 -9.31 -3.46 3.36
C TYR A 108 -10.69 -4.10 3.44
N PHE A 109 -11.34 -4.30 2.29
CA PHE A 109 -12.75 -4.69 2.23
C PHE A 109 -12.96 -6.21 2.10
N TYR A 110 -11.88 -7.00 2.03
CA TYR A 110 -11.91 -8.48 1.90
C TYR A 110 -12.85 -9.20 2.86
N TYR A 111 -12.96 -8.70 4.09
CA TYR A 111 -13.79 -9.30 5.14
C TYR A 111 -15.11 -8.54 5.31
N THR A 112 -15.67 -8.02 4.22
CA THR A 112 -16.95 -7.34 4.21
C THR A 112 -17.81 -7.80 3.05
N THR A 113 -19.12 -7.58 3.13
CA THR A 113 -20.03 -7.85 2.02
C THR A 113 -19.75 -7.00 0.79
N LEU A 114 -18.93 -5.94 0.89
CA LEU A 114 -18.54 -5.12 -0.25
C LEU A 114 -17.70 -5.92 -1.26
N ASP A 115 -16.78 -6.77 -0.80
CA ASP A 115 -15.86 -7.51 -1.66
C ASP A 115 -16.63 -8.37 -2.67
N GLN A 116 -17.54 -9.20 -2.17
CA GLN A 116 -18.39 -10.04 -3.03
C GLN A 116 -19.34 -9.19 -3.88
N TYR A 117 -19.95 -8.15 -3.31
CA TYR A 117 -20.85 -7.24 -4.04
C TYR A 117 -20.15 -6.58 -5.24
N ALA A 118 -18.93 -6.09 -5.04
CA ALA A 118 -18.11 -5.48 -6.07
C ALA A 118 -17.65 -6.51 -7.10
N LYS A 119 -17.24 -7.71 -6.66
CA LYS A 119 -16.83 -8.80 -7.54
C LYS A 119 -17.94 -9.25 -8.47
N ASP A 120 -19.18 -9.34 -7.97
CA ASP A 120 -20.36 -9.68 -8.77
C ASP A 120 -20.65 -8.66 -9.89
N LYS A 121 -20.15 -7.43 -9.73
CA LYS A 121 -20.22 -6.33 -10.71
C LYS A 121 -18.99 -6.21 -11.61
N GLY A 122 -17.97 -7.01 -11.34
CA GLY A 122 -16.74 -7.05 -12.11
C GLY A 122 -15.60 -6.19 -11.54
N TYR A 123 -15.69 -5.73 -10.30
CA TYR A 123 -14.66 -4.94 -9.65
C TYR A 123 -13.92 -5.75 -8.58
N LEU A 124 -12.66 -5.39 -8.37
CA LEU A 124 -11.93 -5.68 -7.15
C LEU A 124 -11.87 -4.37 -6.36
N VAL A 125 -12.43 -4.38 -5.14
CA VAL A 125 -12.48 -3.22 -4.26
C VAL A 125 -11.77 -3.56 -2.96
N ASP A 126 -10.68 -2.86 -2.71
CA ASP A 126 -9.85 -3.00 -1.53
C ASP A 126 -9.31 -1.61 -1.13
N HIS A 127 -8.01 -1.46 -0.84
CA HIS A 127 -7.39 -0.14 -0.74
C HIS A 127 -7.38 0.65 -2.07
N LEU A 128 -7.74 0.00 -3.17
CA LEU A 128 -7.88 0.53 -4.52
C LEU A 128 -9.13 -0.03 -5.20
N ILE A 129 -9.53 0.54 -6.35
CA ILE A 129 -10.59 -0.01 -7.20
C ILE A 129 -10.00 -0.38 -8.57
N SER A 130 -10.18 -1.63 -8.99
CA SER A 130 -9.81 -2.11 -10.33
C SER A 130 -10.86 -3.08 -10.89
N ILE A 131 -10.70 -3.52 -12.13
CA ILE A 131 -11.47 -4.65 -12.65
C ILE A 131 -11.00 -5.95 -11.98
N SER A 132 -11.93 -6.86 -11.71
CA SER A 132 -11.66 -8.25 -11.38
C SER A 132 -11.14 -9.02 -12.62
N SER A 133 -9.90 -9.48 -12.58
CA SER A 133 -9.27 -10.24 -13.68
C SER A 133 -10.11 -11.44 -14.12
N ASP A 134 -10.68 -12.19 -13.16
CA ASP A 134 -11.56 -13.33 -13.41
C ASP A 134 -12.75 -12.93 -14.29
N PHE A 135 -13.34 -11.76 -14.01
CA PHE A 135 -14.52 -11.27 -14.71
C PHE A 135 -14.21 -10.93 -16.18
N LYS A 136 -13.01 -10.39 -16.42
CA LYS A 136 -12.49 -10.10 -17.77
C LYS A 136 -12.18 -11.39 -18.54
N GLU A 137 -11.56 -12.38 -17.89
CA GLU A 137 -11.26 -13.69 -18.48
C GLU A 137 -12.52 -14.47 -18.87
N GLU A 138 -13.57 -14.35 -18.05
CA GLU A 138 -14.89 -14.97 -18.30
C GLU A 138 -15.72 -14.24 -19.39
N GLY A 139 -15.23 -13.11 -19.91
CA GLY A 139 -15.93 -12.32 -20.93
C GLY A 139 -17.24 -11.72 -20.44
N LYS A 140 -17.40 -11.53 -19.12
CA LYS A 140 -18.59 -10.92 -18.52
C LYS A 140 -18.57 -9.40 -18.71
N VAL A 141 -19.77 -8.81 -18.76
CA VAL A 141 -19.95 -7.37 -18.94
C VAL A 141 -19.90 -6.67 -17.58
N ILE A 142 -18.96 -5.74 -17.42
CA ILE A 142 -18.81 -4.93 -16.20
C ILE A 142 -20.09 -4.12 -15.96
N ASP A 143 -20.59 -4.13 -14.71
CA ASP A 143 -21.75 -3.33 -14.32
C ASP A 143 -21.32 -1.88 -14.07
N THR A 144 -21.64 -1.00 -15.02
CA THR A 144 -21.33 0.43 -14.94
C THR A 144 -22.48 1.27 -14.34
N ASN A 145 -23.52 0.63 -13.80
CA ASN A 145 -24.63 1.28 -13.12
C ASN A 145 -24.31 1.60 -11.66
N ILE A 146 -23.24 2.36 -11.45
CA ILE A 146 -22.74 2.79 -10.13
C ILE A 146 -22.48 4.29 -10.12
N ASN A 147 -22.51 4.91 -8.94
CA ASN A 147 -22.29 6.35 -8.75
C ASN A 147 -20.92 6.81 -9.27
N LEU A 148 -19.88 5.97 -9.23
CA LEU A 148 -18.54 6.32 -9.73
C LEU A 148 -18.57 6.92 -11.14
N PHE A 149 -19.34 6.31 -12.05
CA PHE A 149 -19.43 6.75 -13.45
C PHE A 149 -20.55 7.77 -13.70
N GLU A 150 -21.37 8.05 -12.69
CA GLU A 150 -22.23 9.23 -12.70
C GLU A 150 -21.43 10.49 -12.38
N GLU A 151 -20.54 10.43 -11.37
CA GLU A 151 -19.65 11.54 -11.02
C GLU A 151 -18.52 11.73 -12.05
N TYR A 152 -17.92 10.64 -12.53
CA TYR A 152 -16.75 10.64 -13.40
C TYR A 152 -16.99 9.80 -14.67
N PRO A 153 -17.88 10.23 -15.58
CA PRO A 153 -18.15 9.47 -16.82
C PRO A 153 -16.90 9.31 -17.70
N GLU A 154 -15.92 10.20 -17.60
CA GLU A 154 -14.69 10.19 -18.38
C GLU A 154 -13.71 9.07 -18.01
N ILE A 155 -13.86 8.44 -16.84
CA ILE A 155 -12.99 7.34 -16.40
C ILE A 155 -13.61 5.96 -16.65
N GLU A 156 -14.87 5.88 -17.08
CA GLU A 156 -15.58 4.60 -17.30
C GLU A 156 -14.77 3.68 -18.21
N LYS A 157 -14.48 4.12 -19.44
CA LYS A 157 -13.69 3.33 -20.40
C LYS A 157 -12.26 3.06 -19.95
N LYS A 158 -11.65 4.03 -19.25
CA LYS A 158 -10.28 3.89 -18.75
C LYS A 158 -10.18 2.74 -17.77
N ILE A 159 -11.14 2.64 -16.84
CA ILE A 159 -11.20 1.55 -15.88
C ILE A 159 -11.61 0.26 -16.60
N THR A 160 -12.73 0.26 -17.34
CA THR A 160 -13.37 -0.97 -17.86
C THR A 160 -12.68 -1.60 -19.08
N GLU A 161 -11.99 -0.80 -19.91
CA GLU A 161 -11.38 -1.27 -21.16
C GLU A 161 -9.84 -1.14 -21.14
N GLU A 162 -9.32 -0.04 -20.60
CA GLU A 162 -7.87 0.28 -20.63
C GLU A 162 -7.10 -0.25 -19.41
N GLY A 163 -7.79 -0.79 -18.41
CA GLY A 163 -7.16 -1.40 -17.23
C GLY A 163 -6.59 -0.39 -16.23
N TRP A 164 -7.14 0.82 -16.19
CA TRP A 164 -6.78 1.79 -15.17
C TRP A 164 -7.21 1.32 -13.78
N ILE A 165 -6.43 1.73 -12.78
CA ILE A 165 -6.67 1.43 -11.37
C ILE A 165 -6.89 2.76 -10.65
N LEU A 166 -7.96 2.85 -9.86
CA LEU A 166 -8.24 4.00 -9.02
C LEU A 166 -7.58 3.79 -7.65
N ASN A 167 -6.60 4.63 -7.32
CA ASN A 167 -5.96 4.64 -6.01
C ASN A 167 -6.32 5.93 -5.27
N PRO A 168 -6.51 5.89 -3.94
CA PRO A 168 -6.57 7.11 -3.15
C PRO A 168 -5.23 7.86 -3.30
N GLN A 169 -5.29 9.19 -3.36
CA GLN A 169 -4.09 9.98 -3.11
C GLN A 169 -3.84 9.97 -1.60
N GLU A 170 -3.08 8.99 -1.17
CA GLU A 170 -2.83 8.59 0.21
C GLU A 170 -2.38 9.73 1.13
N GLU A 171 -1.70 10.73 0.56
CA GLU A 171 -1.24 11.95 1.23
C GLU A 171 -2.35 12.97 1.51
N TYR A 172 -3.44 12.93 0.74
CA TYR A 172 -4.53 13.92 0.78
C TYR A 172 -5.88 13.34 1.18
N VAL A 173 -6.05 12.03 1.12
CA VAL A 173 -7.31 11.33 1.41
C VAL A 173 -7.14 10.50 2.68
N THR A 174 -7.89 10.85 3.73
CA THR A 174 -7.94 10.07 4.98
C THR A 174 -8.56 8.68 4.74
N PRO A 175 -8.23 7.65 5.55
CA PRO A 175 -8.88 6.35 5.43
C PRO A 175 -10.40 6.43 5.58
N GLU A 176 -10.89 7.35 6.41
CA GLU A 176 -12.32 7.62 6.61
C GLU A 176 -12.97 8.20 5.36
N GLU A 177 -12.36 9.21 4.74
CA GLU A 177 -12.84 9.77 3.47
C GLU A 177 -12.83 8.73 2.35
N TRP A 178 -11.79 7.88 2.29
CA TRP A 178 -11.72 6.79 1.31
C TRP A 178 -12.82 5.75 1.56
N PHE A 179 -13.03 5.35 2.82
CA PHE A 179 -14.09 4.41 3.20
C PHE A 179 -15.46 4.91 2.74
N ASP A 180 -15.82 6.14 3.11
CA ASP A 180 -17.12 6.72 2.75
C ASP A 180 -17.26 6.88 1.24
N LYS A 181 -16.22 7.32 0.54
CA LYS A 181 -16.25 7.48 -0.92
C LYS A 181 -16.37 6.16 -1.67
N VAL A 182 -15.70 5.10 -1.23
CA VAL A 182 -15.84 3.77 -1.84
C VAL A 182 -17.27 3.25 -1.70
N LEU A 183 -17.88 3.38 -0.51
CA LEU A 183 -19.27 2.95 -0.30
C LEU A 183 -20.28 3.75 -1.12
N TYR A 184 -20.03 5.06 -1.29
CA TYR A 184 -20.81 5.92 -2.17
C TYR A 184 -20.64 5.52 -3.63
N TRP A 185 -19.41 5.41 -4.13
CA TRP A 185 -19.10 5.16 -5.54
C TRP A 185 -19.56 3.79 -6.02
N MET A 186 -19.52 2.77 -5.18
CA MET A 186 -20.01 1.42 -5.50
C MET A 186 -21.52 1.29 -5.37
N ALA A 187 -22.23 2.26 -4.78
CA ALA A 187 -23.68 2.25 -4.74
C ALA A 187 -24.27 2.43 -6.16
N PRO A 188 -25.46 1.87 -6.43
CA PRO A 188 -26.19 2.13 -7.67
C PRO A 188 -26.40 3.62 -7.92
N LYS A 189 -26.45 4.01 -9.19
CA LYS A 189 -26.68 5.42 -9.59
C LYS A 189 -27.89 6.03 -8.87
N GLY A 190 -27.68 7.18 -8.24
CA GLY A 190 -28.69 7.91 -7.48
C GLY A 190 -28.98 7.38 -6.07
N GLU A 191 -28.32 6.31 -5.61
CA GLU A 191 -28.34 5.90 -4.21
C GLU A 191 -27.27 6.65 -3.40
N ASP A 192 -27.49 6.81 -2.09
CA ASP A 192 -26.55 7.54 -1.22
C ASP A 192 -25.26 6.72 -0.99
N LYS A 193 -25.33 5.65 -0.21
CA LYS A 193 -24.16 4.77 0.00
C LYS A 193 -24.58 3.34 0.30
N LEU A 194 -23.69 2.39 0.00
CA LEU A 194 -23.89 1.00 0.37
C LEU A 194 -23.92 0.83 1.89
N THR A 195 -24.81 -0.06 2.35
CA THR A 195 -24.74 -0.64 3.70
C THR A 195 -23.98 -1.96 3.61
N ILE A 196 -22.88 -2.09 4.34
CA ILE A 196 -22.02 -3.28 4.32
C ILE A 196 -21.97 -3.95 5.69
N TYR A 197 -21.62 -5.23 5.72
CA TYR A 197 -21.49 -6.02 6.94
C TYR A 197 -20.13 -6.72 6.95
N GLY A 198 -19.54 -6.89 8.13
CA GLY A 198 -18.32 -7.67 8.29
C GLY A 198 -18.56 -9.17 8.12
N ILE A 199 -17.56 -9.90 7.64
CA ILE A 199 -17.56 -11.35 7.44
C ILE A 199 -16.33 -11.93 8.16
N ASP A 200 -16.54 -12.84 9.11
CA ASP A 200 -15.41 -13.48 9.79
C ASP A 200 -14.73 -14.56 8.93
N THR A 201 -13.60 -15.10 9.39
CA THR A 201 -12.88 -16.22 8.72
C THR A 201 -13.69 -17.51 8.58
N LYS A 202 -14.82 -17.66 9.28
CA LYS A 202 -15.73 -18.81 9.12
C LYS A 202 -16.82 -18.52 8.09
N GLY A 203 -16.83 -17.33 7.50
CA GLY A 203 -17.84 -16.87 6.54
C GLY A 203 -19.11 -16.38 7.21
N GLN A 204 -19.12 -16.15 8.53
CA GLN A 204 -20.29 -15.62 9.23
C GLN A 204 -20.39 -14.11 9.03
N VAL A 205 -21.55 -13.67 8.53
CA VAL A 205 -21.87 -12.26 8.36
C VAL A 205 -22.31 -11.67 9.71
N SER A 206 -21.78 -10.49 10.04
CA SER A 206 -22.16 -9.68 11.19
C SER A 206 -23.63 -9.24 11.10
N ASP A 207 -24.36 -9.29 12.21
CA ASP A 207 -25.71 -8.72 12.30
C ASP A 207 -25.71 -7.18 12.42
N THR A 208 -24.54 -6.58 12.66
CA THR A 208 -24.36 -5.13 12.78
C THR A 208 -23.76 -4.57 11.49
N PRO A 209 -24.40 -3.57 10.85
CA PRO A 209 -23.86 -2.91 9.67
C PRO A 209 -22.65 -2.04 10.02
N LEU A 210 -21.75 -1.88 9.07
CA LEU A 210 -20.59 -0.99 9.16
C LEU A 210 -20.87 0.23 8.29
N THR A 211 -21.50 1.26 8.88
CA THR A 211 -21.98 2.45 8.16
C THR A 211 -21.03 3.64 8.24
N THR A 212 -20.07 3.57 9.16
CA THR A 212 -19.02 4.57 9.39
C THR A 212 -17.65 3.90 9.47
N TYR A 213 -16.60 4.67 9.20
CA TYR A 213 -15.23 4.16 9.32
C TYR A 213 -14.88 3.74 10.76
N ALA A 214 -15.42 4.43 11.77
CA ALA A 214 -15.20 4.09 13.17
C ALA A 214 -15.81 2.72 13.54
N GLU A 215 -17.00 2.40 13.03
CA GLU A 215 -17.63 1.08 13.21
C GLU A 215 -16.81 -0.01 12.52
N TYR A 216 -16.35 0.25 11.30
CA TYR A 216 -15.46 -0.66 10.56
C TYR A 216 -14.16 -0.92 11.35
N GLN A 217 -13.49 0.13 11.81
CA GLN A 217 -12.27 0.04 12.62
C GLN A 217 -12.48 -0.77 13.90
N ALA A 218 -13.56 -0.49 14.64
CA ALA A 218 -13.89 -1.23 15.86
C ALA A 218 -14.14 -2.72 15.58
N TRP A 219 -14.85 -3.02 14.49
CA TRP A 219 -15.09 -4.39 14.06
C TRP A 219 -13.78 -5.10 13.68
N VAL A 220 -12.93 -4.48 12.87
CA VAL A 220 -11.61 -5.01 12.47
C VAL A 220 -10.73 -5.28 13.70
N GLN A 221 -10.63 -4.34 14.62
CA GLN A 221 -9.84 -4.50 15.86
C GLN A 221 -10.35 -5.67 16.70
N LYS A 222 -11.68 -5.80 16.84
CA LYS A 222 -12.30 -6.93 17.54
C LYS A 222 -11.94 -8.26 16.84
N GLN A 223 -12.15 -8.36 15.53
CA GLN A 223 -11.87 -9.60 14.81
C GLN A 223 -10.38 -9.99 14.87
N ARG A 224 -9.45 -9.03 14.80
CA ARG A 224 -8.01 -9.30 14.99
C ARG A 224 -7.72 -9.83 16.38
N SER A 225 -8.32 -9.25 17.42
CA SER A 225 -8.13 -9.71 18.80
C SER A 225 -8.67 -11.13 19.04
N GLU A 226 -9.68 -11.53 18.28
CA GLU A 226 -10.31 -12.86 18.32
C GLU A 226 -9.61 -13.88 17.40
N GLY A 227 -8.62 -13.44 16.61
CA GLY A 227 -7.94 -14.28 15.61
C GLY A 227 -8.82 -14.64 14.41
N ASN A 228 -9.89 -13.88 14.18
CA ASN A 228 -10.90 -14.14 13.16
C ASN A 228 -10.59 -13.47 11.82
N ILE A 229 -9.58 -12.61 11.73
CA ILE A 229 -9.01 -12.03 10.49
C ILE A 229 -7.49 -11.84 10.65
N ASN A 230 -6.74 -11.78 9.54
CA ASN A 230 -5.28 -11.65 9.58
C ASN A 230 -4.78 -10.26 10.03
N GLU A 231 -3.57 -10.21 10.60
CA GLU A 231 -2.95 -8.95 11.11
C GLU A 231 -2.57 -7.95 10.01
N THR A 232 -2.48 -8.40 8.76
CA THR A 232 -1.95 -7.62 7.62
C THR A 232 -3.00 -6.92 6.77
N ASN A 233 -4.28 -7.05 7.14
CA ASN A 233 -5.36 -6.26 6.54
C ASN A 233 -5.42 -4.86 7.16
#